data_AF-A0A7S1RNK9-F1
#
_entry.id   AF-A0A7S1RNK9-F1
#
_cell.length_a   1.000
_cell.length_b   1.000
_cell.length_c   1.000
_cell.angle_alpha   90.00
_cell.angle_beta   90.00
_cell.angle_gamma   90.00
#
_symmetry.space_group_name_H-M   'P 1'
#
loop_
_entity.id
_entity.type
_entity.pdbx_description
1 polymer ?
#
loop_
_entity_poly.entity_id
_entity_poly.type
_entity_poly.pdbx_seq_one_letter_code
_entity_poly.pdbx_strand_id
1 'polypeptide(L)'
;MKLDGPRELIAAHGEDEESGTESEDAEEDVIHQEYEPLEESIYGFAVSMIIRDTVWISAGTNMPLVRAARVLNSFVLIACVITLQVFLLFAVSRLLSAPAVLEIRETYSDYEELMYPNHTFLTVNGFKRGVPGFRVDDNFRKMDKHTARKVCEVPLSHPFYLMSILFIWTLTCQVELRA
;
A
#
# COMPACT_ATOMS: atom_id res chain seq x y z
N MET A 1 -25.41 -20.39 19.49
CA MET A 1 -25.19 -21.80 19.13
C MET A 1 -23.73 -22.09 19.47
N LYS A 2 -23.48 -22.68 20.65
CA LYS A 2 -22.14 -22.97 21.17
C LYS A 2 -21.66 -24.28 20.55
N LEU A 3 -20.54 -24.24 19.83
CA LEU A 3 -19.85 -25.43 19.35
C LEU A 3 -18.76 -25.76 20.36
N ASP A 4 -19.09 -26.58 21.35
CA ASP A 4 -18.12 -27.30 22.17
C ASP A 4 -17.51 -28.41 21.30
N GLY A 5 -16.25 -28.21 20.90
CA GLY A 5 -15.45 -29.24 20.24
C GLY A 5 -14.62 -30.03 21.26
N PRO A 6 -14.48 -31.36 21.11
CA PRO A 6 -13.80 -32.20 22.08
C PRO A 6 -12.28 -31.95 22.05
N ARG A 7 -11.74 -31.50 23.19
CA ARG A 7 -10.30 -31.55 23.49
C ARG A 7 -9.95 -33.01 23.79
N GLU A 8 -9.32 -33.68 22.84
CA GLU A 8 -8.69 -34.98 23.09
C GLU A 8 -7.53 -34.80 24.07
N LEU A 9 -7.67 -35.42 25.24
CA LEU A 9 -6.58 -35.71 26.18
C LEU A 9 -5.63 -36.70 25.51
N ILE A 10 -4.39 -36.27 25.22
CA ILE A 10 -3.27 -37.20 25.02
C ILE A 10 -2.77 -37.57 26.42
N ALA A 11 -3.28 -38.68 26.93
CA ALA A 11 -2.70 -39.38 28.07
C ALA A 11 -1.62 -40.34 27.55
N ALA A 12 -0.35 -39.95 27.68
CA ALA A 12 0.78 -40.86 27.54
C ALA A 12 1.17 -41.35 28.94
N HIS A 13 0.79 -42.59 29.23
CA HIS A 13 1.17 -43.35 30.40
C HIS A 13 2.44 -44.14 30.08
N GLY A 14 3.48 -43.97 30.89
CA GLY A 14 4.78 -44.63 30.76
C GLY A 14 5.58 -44.49 32.06
N GLU A 15 5.20 -45.33 33.03
CA GLU A 15 6.01 -45.79 34.19
C GLU A 15 7.03 -46.82 33.65
N ASP A 16 8.29 -47.02 34.06
CA ASP A 16 9.22 -46.45 35.04
C ASP A 16 10.63 -46.93 34.62
N GLU A 17 11.70 -46.14 34.79
CA GLU A 17 13.02 -46.67 35.18
C GLU A 17 13.90 -45.54 35.76
N GLU A 18 14.02 -45.53 37.09
CA GLU A 18 14.95 -44.69 37.85
C GLU A 18 16.41 -45.08 37.57
N SER A 19 17.20 -44.15 37.03
CA SER A 19 18.66 -44.14 37.17
C SER A 19 19.12 -42.71 37.33
N GLY A 20 19.44 -42.36 38.58
CA GLY A 20 19.76 -41.01 39.03
C GLY A 20 20.98 -40.42 38.34
N THR A 21 20.74 -39.33 37.61
CA THR A 21 21.68 -38.25 37.40
C THR A 21 20.96 -37.00 37.87
N GLU A 22 21.47 -36.36 38.93
CA GLU A 22 20.98 -35.07 39.42
C GLU A 22 21.25 -34.00 38.34
N SER A 23 20.37 -33.91 37.35
CA SER A 23 20.26 -32.75 36.48
C SER A 23 19.42 -31.73 37.23
N GLU A 24 19.99 -30.54 37.47
CA GLU A 24 19.26 -29.37 37.93
C GLU A 24 18.05 -29.15 37.00
N ASP A 25 16.86 -29.52 37.48
CA ASP A 25 15.58 -29.30 36.83
C ASP A 25 15.35 -27.79 36.69
N ALA A 26 15.82 -27.24 35.58
CA ALA A 26 15.43 -25.92 35.13
C ALA A 26 13.95 -26.00 34.76
N GLU A 27 13.07 -25.60 35.68
CA GLU A 27 11.66 -25.35 35.42
C GLU A 27 11.53 -24.49 34.14
N GLU A 28 11.10 -25.13 33.06
CA GLU A 28 10.92 -24.49 31.76
C GLU A 28 9.70 -23.56 31.89
N ASP A 29 9.98 -22.27 32.08
CA ASP A 29 8.97 -21.25 32.33
C ASP A 29 8.06 -21.11 31.10
N VAL A 30 6.87 -21.73 31.15
CA VAL A 30 5.90 -21.73 30.05
C VAL A 30 5.28 -20.34 29.94
N ILE A 31 5.83 -19.51 29.06
CA ILE A 31 5.32 -18.16 28.80
C ILE A 31 3.93 -18.28 28.16
N HIS A 32 2.88 -18.00 28.94
CA HIS A 32 1.52 -17.81 28.43
C HIS A 32 1.43 -16.50 27.66
N GLN A 33 1.64 -16.55 26.35
CA GLN A 33 1.43 -15.41 25.47
C GLN A 33 -0.04 -15.32 25.07
N GLU A 34 -0.71 -14.22 25.43
CA GLU A 34 -2.06 -13.93 24.94
C GLU A 34 -2.04 -13.74 23.41
N TYR A 35 -3.00 -14.32 22.73
CA TYR A 35 -3.14 -14.20 21.28
C TYR A 35 -3.59 -12.78 20.91
N GLU A 36 -2.69 -12.01 20.31
CA GLU A 36 -3.07 -10.75 19.68
C GLU A 36 -3.84 -11.04 18.38
N PRO A 37 -5.05 -10.50 18.20
CA PRO A 37 -5.83 -10.72 16.99
C PRO A 37 -5.08 -10.13 15.79
N LEU A 38 -4.83 -10.96 14.78
CA LEU A 38 -4.18 -10.54 13.55
C LEU A 38 -5.11 -9.62 12.76
N GLU A 39 -4.56 -8.58 12.14
CA GLU A 39 -5.30 -7.65 11.30
C GLU A 39 -6.07 -8.39 10.19
N GLU A 40 -7.32 -8.00 9.94
CA GLU A 40 -8.17 -8.56 8.89
C GLU A 40 -7.79 -8.01 7.49
N SER A 41 -6.50 -8.09 7.15
CA SER A 41 -5.99 -7.73 5.83
C SER A 41 -5.71 -8.97 4.97
N ILE A 42 -5.66 -8.81 3.64
CA ILE A 42 -5.28 -9.91 2.73
C ILE A 42 -3.87 -10.42 3.06
N TYR A 43 -3.01 -9.52 3.58
CA TYR A 43 -1.68 -9.87 4.07
C TYR A 43 -1.75 -10.68 5.37
N GLY A 44 -2.56 -10.27 6.36
CA GLY A 44 -2.82 -11.05 7.56
C GLY A 44 -3.37 -12.44 7.25
N PHE A 45 -4.30 -12.53 6.29
CA PHE A 45 -4.82 -13.80 5.80
C PHE A 45 -3.73 -14.67 5.13
N ALA A 46 -2.88 -14.08 4.29
CA ALA A 46 -1.78 -14.80 3.64
C ALA A 46 -0.76 -15.33 4.65
N VAL A 47 -0.36 -14.50 5.63
CA VAL A 47 0.61 -14.87 6.67
C VAL A 47 0.05 -15.95 7.58
N SER A 48 -1.20 -15.81 8.04
CA SER A 48 -1.85 -16.83 8.87
C SER A 48 -2.03 -18.17 8.15
N MET A 49 -2.34 -18.16 6.85
CA MET A 49 -2.34 -19.35 5.99
C MET A 49 -0.96 -20.02 5.94
N ILE A 50 0.10 -19.26 5.67
CA ILE A 50 1.46 -19.79 5.56
C ILE A 50 1.93 -20.42 6.88
N ILE A 51 1.72 -19.73 8.01
CA ILE A 51 2.12 -20.23 9.33
C ILE A 51 1.38 -21.52 9.65
N ARG A 52 0.06 -21.52 9.46
CA ARG A 52 -0.78 -22.70 9.73
C ARG A 52 -0.37 -23.88 8.84
N ASP A 53 -0.17 -23.66 7.54
CA ASP A 53 0.21 -24.73 6.63
C ASP A 53 1.62 -25.27 6.94
N THR A 54 2.55 -24.40 7.37
CA THR A 54 3.92 -24.78 7.76
C THR A 54 3.94 -25.66 9.01
N VAL A 55 3.20 -25.27 10.06
CA VAL A 55 3.08 -26.05 11.31
C VAL A 55 2.48 -27.43 11.01
N TRP A 56 1.44 -27.49 10.16
CA TRP A 56 0.78 -28.74 9.82
C TRP A 56 1.64 -29.66 8.94
N ILE A 57 2.52 -29.11 8.09
CA ILE A 57 3.51 -29.88 7.33
C ILE A 57 4.53 -30.51 8.28
N SER A 58 5.00 -29.77 9.29
CA SER A 58 5.95 -30.29 10.27
C SER A 58 5.38 -31.44 11.12
N ALA A 59 4.05 -31.47 11.33
CA ALA A 59 3.36 -32.49 12.10
C ALA A 59 3.12 -33.83 11.34
N GLY A 60 3.66 -34.02 10.13
CA GLY A 60 3.76 -35.35 9.49
C GLY A 60 2.44 -36.03 9.09
N THR A 61 1.44 -35.28 8.64
CA THR A 61 0.08 -35.81 8.42
C THR A 61 -0.17 -36.37 7.00
N ASN A 62 -0.98 -37.44 6.89
CA ASN A 62 -1.11 -38.33 5.71
C ASN A 62 -1.78 -37.78 4.43
N MET A 63 -2.09 -36.47 4.33
CA MET A 63 -2.79 -35.90 3.14
C MET A 63 -2.03 -34.73 2.50
N PRO A 64 -0.89 -34.97 1.82
CA PRO A 64 -0.04 -33.91 1.26
C PRO A 64 -0.68 -33.16 0.08
N LEU A 65 -1.52 -33.82 -0.72
CA LEU A 65 -2.03 -33.26 -1.98
C LEU A 65 -3.05 -32.12 -1.76
N VAL A 66 -3.98 -32.30 -0.82
CA VAL A 66 -4.96 -31.26 -0.46
C VAL A 66 -4.27 -30.01 0.09
N ARG A 67 -3.12 -30.17 0.75
CA ARG A 67 -2.34 -29.07 1.32
C ARG A 67 -1.58 -28.30 0.26
N ALA A 68 -0.91 -29.01 -0.64
CA ALA A 68 -0.28 -28.37 -1.80
C ALA A 68 -1.30 -27.56 -2.60
N ALA A 69 -2.53 -28.06 -2.78
CA ALA A 69 -3.60 -27.32 -3.43
C ALA A 69 -4.03 -26.05 -2.67
N ARG A 70 -4.08 -26.06 -1.33
CA ARG A 70 -4.39 -24.86 -0.53
C ARG A 70 -3.30 -23.81 -0.57
N VAL A 71 -2.04 -24.22 -0.45
CA VAL A 71 -0.88 -23.34 -0.57
C VAL A 71 -0.88 -22.71 -1.97
N LEU A 72 -1.03 -23.53 -3.00
CA LEU A 72 -1.11 -23.06 -4.39
C LEU A 72 -2.27 -22.06 -4.58
N ASN A 73 -3.46 -22.34 -4.05
CA ASN A 73 -4.60 -21.45 -4.13
C ASN A 73 -4.31 -20.09 -3.47
N SER A 74 -3.65 -20.09 -2.32
CA SER A 74 -3.23 -18.85 -1.63
C SER A 74 -2.22 -18.05 -2.46
N PHE A 75 -1.24 -18.72 -3.07
CA PHE A 75 -0.30 -18.08 -3.99
C PHE A 75 -0.99 -17.48 -5.22
N VAL A 76 -1.93 -18.21 -5.82
CA VAL A 76 -2.72 -17.73 -6.97
C VAL A 76 -3.55 -16.51 -6.58
N LEU A 77 -4.16 -16.52 -5.41
CA LEU A 77 -4.94 -15.38 -4.90
C LEU A 77 -4.06 -14.14 -4.71
N ILE A 78 -2.90 -14.29 -4.07
CA ILE A 78 -1.94 -13.18 -3.88
C ILE A 78 -1.45 -12.65 -5.23
N ALA A 79 -1.06 -13.53 -6.16
CA ALA A 79 -0.60 -13.13 -7.49
C ALA A 79 -1.70 -12.40 -8.28
N CYS A 80 -2.96 -12.84 -8.15
CA CYS A 80 -4.11 -12.20 -8.77
C CYS A 80 -4.32 -10.78 -8.20
N VAL A 81 -4.27 -10.61 -6.88
CA VAL A 81 -4.42 -9.30 -6.22
C VAL A 81 -3.30 -8.34 -6.65
N ILE A 82 -2.04 -8.80 -6.66
CA ILE A 82 -0.90 -7.99 -7.12
C ILE A 82 -1.09 -7.55 -8.58
N THR A 83 -1.50 -8.48 -9.44
CA THR A 83 -1.75 -8.18 -10.87
C THR A 83 -2.86 -7.15 -11.03
N LEU A 84 -3.94 -7.27 -10.26
CA LEU A 84 -5.04 -6.32 -10.25
C LEU A 84 -4.58 -4.93 -9.77
N GLN A 85 -3.79 -4.86 -8.69
CA GLN A 85 -3.24 -3.60 -8.18
C GLN A 85 -2.35 -2.93 -9.23
N VAL A 86 -1.44 -3.66 -9.87
CA VAL A 86 -0.58 -3.14 -10.94
C VAL A 86 -1.40 -2.65 -12.13
N PHE A 87 -2.42 -3.43 -12.52
CA PHE A 87 -3.35 -3.04 -13.59
C PHE A 87 -4.09 -1.74 -13.27
N LEU A 88 -4.60 -1.60 -12.04
CA LEU A 88 -5.27 -0.38 -11.60
C LEU A 88 -4.32 0.82 -11.59
N LEU A 89 -3.10 0.67 -11.08
CA LEU A 89 -2.09 1.73 -11.10
C LEU A 89 -1.73 2.15 -12.53
N PHE A 90 -1.61 1.19 -13.44
CA PHE A 90 -1.38 1.46 -14.85
C PHE A 90 -2.56 2.20 -15.49
N ALA A 91 -3.79 1.77 -15.22
CA ALA A 91 -5.00 2.41 -15.72
C ALA A 91 -5.14 3.85 -15.19
N VAL A 92 -4.92 4.09 -13.90
CA VAL A 92 -4.94 5.44 -13.30
C VAL A 92 -3.86 6.34 -13.90
N SER A 93 -2.65 5.82 -14.05
CA SER A 93 -1.53 6.59 -14.62
C SER A 93 -1.80 6.97 -16.08
N ARG A 94 -2.35 6.04 -16.88
CA ARG A 94 -2.53 6.26 -18.31
C ARG A 94 -3.83 6.99 -18.65
N LEU A 95 -4.94 6.62 -18.00
CA LEU A 95 -6.28 7.12 -18.36
C LEU A 95 -6.66 8.38 -17.60
N LEU A 96 -6.22 8.54 -16.35
CA LEU A 96 -6.58 9.71 -15.55
C LEU A 96 -5.48 10.77 -15.56
N SER A 97 -4.23 10.35 -15.36
CA SER A 97 -3.14 11.34 -15.18
C SER A 97 -2.76 12.02 -16.49
N ALA A 98 -2.72 11.30 -17.62
CA ALA A 98 -2.36 11.89 -18.91
C ALA A 98 -3.29 13.03 -19.37
N PRO A 99 -4.63 12.85 -19.44
CA PRO A 99 -5.52 13.95 -19.83
C PRO A 99 -5.53 15.08 -18.79
N ALA A 100 -5.47 14.77 -17.50
CA ALA A 100 -5.41 15.80 -16.45
C ALA A 100 -4.14 16.67 -16.58
N VAL A 101 -2.98 16.05 -16.84
CA VAL A 101 -1.72 16.77 -17.06
C VAL A 101 -1.79 17.61 -18.34
N LEU A 102 -2.43 17.13 -19.39
CA LEU A 102 -2.61 17.89 -20.62
C LEU A 102 -3.49 19.13 -20.38
N GLU A 103 -4.65 18.98 -19.74
CA GLU A 103 -5.56 20.10 -19.42
C GLU A 103 -4.84 21.16 -18.57
N ILE A 104 -4.06 20.73 -17.57
CA ILE A 104 -3.26 21.64 -16.74
C ILE A 104 -2.22 22.38 -17.58
N ARG A 105 -1.54 21.69 -18.50
CA ARG A 105 -0.51 22.30 -19.36
C ARG A 105 -1.08 23.31 -20.34
N GLU A 106 -2.24 23.02 -20.92
CA GLU A 106 -2.98 23.93 -21.81
C GLU A 106 -3.44 25.18 -21.03
N THR A 107 -4.13 24.97 -19.90
CA THR A 107 -4.58 26.07 -19.03
C THR A 107 -3.42 26.97 -18.58
N TYR A 108 -2.28 26.37 -18.23
CA TYR A 108 -1.09 27.11 -17.84
C TYR A 108 -0.40 27.80 -19.04
N SER A 109 -0.46 27.20 -20.23
CA SER A 109 0.04 27.82 -21.47
C SER A 109 -0.73 29.09 -21.82
N ASP A 110 -2.06 29.06 -21.68
CA ASP A 110 -2.92 30.23 -21.93
C ASP A 110 -2.68 31.33 -20.89
N TYR A 111 -2.47 30.93 -19.63
CA TYR A 111 -2.06 31.85 -18.57
C TYR A 111 -0.73 32.55 -18.88
N GLU A 112 0.29 31.79 -19.30
CA GLU A 112 1.61 32.33 -19.66
C GLU A 112 1.51 33.29 -20.86
N GLU A 113 0.71 32.97 -21.88
CA GLU A 113 0.48 33.88 -23.00
C GLU A 113 -0.15 35.22 -22.57
N LEU A 114 -1.08 35.18 -21.62
CA LEU A 114 -1.70 36.39 -21.08
C LEU A 114 -0.73 37.23 -20.22
N MET A 115 0.12 36.57 -19.44
CA MET A 115 1.08 37.25 -18.55
C MET A 115 2.26 37.87 -19.32
N TYR A 116 2.63 37.30 -20.47
CA TYR A 116 3.79 37.69 -21.26
C TYR A 116 3.40 38.06 -22.70
N PRO A 117 2.72 39.20 -22.91
CA PRO A 117 2.22 39.59 -24.23
C PRO A 117 3.38 39.72 -25.23
N ASN A 118 3.39 38.88 -26.28
CA ASN A 118 4.45 38.76 -27.29
C ASN A 118 5.84 38.32 -26.76
N HIS A 119 5.94 37.89 -25.50
CA HIS A 119 7.20 37.49 -24.87
C HIS A 119 7.14 36.05 -24.38
N THR A 120 6.65 35.14 -25.25
CA THR A 120 6.60 33.71 -24.99
C THR A 120 7.41 32.92 -26.01
N PHE A 121 8.00 31.80 -25.59
CA PHE A 121 8.60 30.80 -26.46
C PHE A 121 7.87 29.45 -26.33
N LEU A 122 7.98 28.61 -27.36
CA LEU A 122 7.40 27.26 -27.36
C LEU A 122 8.42 26.27 -26.77
N THR A 123 7.95 25.44 -25.84
CA THR A 123 8.71 24.30 -25.32
C THR A 123 8.76 23.16 -26.34
N VAL A 124 9.65 22.18 -26.12
CA VAL A 124 9.73 20.95 -26.94
C VAL A 124 8.41 20.19 -27.03
N ASN A 125 7.51 20.40 -26.06
CA ASN A 125 6.19 19.77 -26.00
C ASN A 125 5.09 20.65 -26.62
N GLY A 126 5.42 21.79 -27.25
CA GLY A 126 4.46 22.68 -27.91
C GLY A 126 3.70 23.65 -27.00
N PHE A 127 4.03 23.72 -25.70
CA PHE A 127 3.38 24.67 -24.77
C PHE A 127 4.15 25.99 -24.68
N LYS A 128 3.43 27.11 -24.53
CA LYS A 128 4.01 28.46 -24.41
C LYS A 128 4.55 28.68 -22.99
N ARG A 129 5.69 29.38 -22.91
CA ARG A 129 6.34 29.80 -21.65
C ARG A 129 6.85 31.21 -21.76
N GLY A 130 6.67 32.02 -20.72
CA GLY A 130 7.13 33.39 -20.65
C GLY A 130 8.64 33.53 -20.55
N VAL A 131 9.16 34.61 -21.13
CA VAL A 131 10.56 35.02 -20.99
C VAL A 131 10.74 35.79 -19.67
N PRO A 132 11.73 35.42 -18.82
CA PRO A 132 11.98 36.11 -17.57
C PRO A 132 12.18 37.63 -17.76
N GLY A 133 11.57 38.44 -16.90
CA GLY A 133 11.68 39.91 -16.91
C GLY A 133 10.57 40.65 -17.67
N PHE A 134 9.76 39.96 -18.48
CA PHE A 134 8.66 40.57 -19.25
C PHE A 134 7.27 40.28 -18.68
N ARG A 135 7.21 39.86 -17.43
CA ARG A 135 5.96 39.50 -16.74
C ARG A 135 5.17 40.76 -16.39
N VAL A 136 3.89 40.81 -16.77
CA VAL A 136 2.98 41.91 -16.43
C VAL A 136 1.88 41.42 -15.50
N ASP A 137 2.07 41.57 -14.19
CA ASP A 137 1.15 41.05 -13.17
C ASP A 137 -0.28 41.64 -13.25
N ASP A 138 -0.42 42.87 -13.75
CA ASP A 138 -1.72 43.52 -13.94
C ASP A 138 -2.63 42.79 -14.93
N ASN A 139 -2.06 42.00 -15.85
CA ASN A 139 -2.85 41.21 -16.80
C ASN A 139 -3.63 40.10 -16.09
N PHE A 140 -3.22 39.66 -14.90
CA PHE A 140 -3.94 38.63 -14.16
C PHE A 140 -5.35 39.07 -13.79
N ARG A 141 -5.54 40.37 -13.51
CA ARG A 141 -6.85 40.96 -13.20
C ARG A 141 -7.80 40.99 -14.39
N LYS A 142 -7.26 40.92 -15.61
CA LYS A 142 -8.03 40.90 -16.86
C LYS A 142 -8.47 39.49 -17.25
N MET A 143 -7.90 38.45 -16.63
CA MET A 143 -8.25 37.07 -16.89
C MET A 143 -9.64 36.76 -16.36
N ASP A 144 -10.34 35.86 -17.03
CA ASP A 144 -11.61 35.36 -16.51
C ASP A 144 -11.42 34.67 -15.15
N LYS A 145 -12.36 34.90 -14.23
CA LYS A 145 -12.26 34.41 -12.85
C LYS A 145 -12.25 32.89 -12.77
N HIS A 146 -12.92 32.21 -13.69
CA HIS A 146 -12.96 30.76 -13.72
C HIS A 146 -11.60 30.17 -14.12
N THR A 147 -10.96 30.73 -15.15
CA THR A 147 -9.59 30.33 -15.55
C THR A 147 -8.57 30.66 -14.47
N ALA A 148 -8.70 31.82 -13.81
CA ALA A 148 -7.82 32.20 -12.69
C ALA A 148 -7.88 31.19 -11.56
N ARG A 149 -9.08 30.74 -11.21
CA ARG A 149 -9.28 29.70 -10.21
C ARG A 149 -8.63 28.37 -10.63
N LYS A 150 -8.85 27.92 -11.87
CA LYS A 150 -8.22 26.68 -12.37
C LYS A 150 -6.69 26.72 -12.30
N VAL A 151 -6.07 27.86 -12.65
CA VAL A 151 -4.61 28.05 -12.54
C VAL A 151 -4.15 27.98 -11.08
N CYS A 152 -4.89 28.58 -10.16
CA CYS A 152 -4.60 28.52 -8.72
C CYS A 152 -4.81 27.12 -8.12
N GLU A 153 -5.68 26.30 -8.71
CA GLU A 153 -5.97 24.93 -8.25
C GLU A 153 -4.88 23.92 -8.67
N VAL A 154 -3.93 24.30 -9.53
CA VAL A 154 -2.83 23.40 -9.93
C VAL A 154 -1.96 23.08 -8.70
N PRO A 155 -1.99 21.84 -8.19
CA PRO A 155 -1.38 21.49 -6.90
C PRO A 155 0.14 21.56 -6.90
N LEU A 156 0.76 21.56 -8.09
CA LEU A 156 2.20 21.70 -8.30
C LEU A 156 2.71 23.14 -8.20
N SER A 157 1.84 24.13 -8.04
CA SER A 157 2.25 25.53 -7.85
C SER A 157 2.98 25.77 -6.53
N HIS A 158 2.87 24.86 -5.54
CA HIS A 158 3.52 24.99 -4.24
C HIS A 158 4.18 23.65 -3.78
N PRO A 159 5.45 23.38 -4.14
CA PRO A 159 6.08 22.07 -3.91
C PRO A 159 6.17 21.68 -2.42
N PHE A 160 6.31 22.65 -1.52
CA PHE A 160 6.33 22.39 -0.07
C PHE A 160 4.99 21.86 0.46
N TYR A 161 3.88 22.34 -0.12
CA TYR A 161 2.54 21.89 0.28
C TYR A 161 2.29 20.46 -0.21
N LEU A 162 2.67 20.17 -1.46
CA LEU A 162 2.61 18.82 -2.03
C LEU A 162 3.45 17.83 -1.21
N MET A 163 4.68 18.18 -0.85
CA MET A 163 5.54 17.33 -0.01
C MET A 163 4.91 17.04 1.35
N SER A 164 4.24 18.02 1.95
CA SER A 164 3.57 17.83 3.24
C SER A 164 2.41 16.83 3.14
N ILE A 165 1.61 16.91 2.08
CA ILE A 165 0.51 15.96 1.83
C ILE A 165 1.06 14.55 1.55
N LEU A 166 2.07 14.44 0.68
CA LEU A 166 2.70 13.15 0.37
C LEU A 166 3.32 12.54 1.63
N PHE A 167 3.94 13.35 2.49
CA PHE A 167 4.50 12.90 3.75
C PHE A 167 3.41 12.36 4.69
N ILE A 168 2.33 13.11 4.91
CA ILE A 168 1.20 12.64 5.73
C ILE A 168 0.64 11.35 5.17
N TRP A 169 0.43 11.26 3.85
CA TRP A 169 -0.06 10.05 3.21
C TRP A 169 0.91 8.87 3.40
N THR A 170 2.23 9.08 3.25
CA THR A 170 3.21 8.02 3.51
C THR A 170 3.18 7.54 4.96
N LEU A 171 2.96 8.44 5.92
CA LEU A 171 2.79 8.06 7.33
C LEU A 171 1.49 7.26 7.55
N THR A 172 0.38 7.66 6.92
CA THR A 172 -0.87 6.88 6.97
C THR A 172 -0.68 5.48 6.39
N CYS A 173 -0.03 5.36 5.24
CA CYS A 173 0.30 4.06 4.65
C CYS A 173 1.20 3.22 5.56
N GLN A 174 2.14 3.84 6.29
CA GLN A 174 2.97 3.14 7.26
C GLN A 174 2.19 2.66 8.49
N VAL A 175 1.18 3.41 8.93
CA VAL A 175 0.30 2.97 10.02
C VAL A 175 -0.57 1.80 9.58
N GLU A 176 -1.16 1.85 8.38
CA GLU A 176 -1.91 0.71 7.83
C GLU A 176 -1.03 -0.50 7.49
N LEU A 177 0.27 -0.33 7.29
CA LEU A 177 1.21 -1.44 7.13
C LEU A 177 1.67 -2.07 8.45
N ARG A 178 1.41 -1.40 9.57
CA ARG A 178 1.90 -1.78 10.91
C ARG A 178 0.78 -2.21 11.85
N ALA A 179 -0.46 -1.77 11.57
CA ALA A 179 -1.68 -2.38 12.10
C ALA A 179 -1.80 -3.81 11.58
#